data_AF-A0A4V1UVV3-F1
#
_entry.id   AF-A0A4V1UVV3-F1
#
_cell.length_a   1.000
_cell.length_b   1.000
_cell.length_c   1.000
_cell.angle_alpha   90.00
_cell.angle_beta   90.00
_cell.angle_gamma   90.00
#
_symmetry.space_group_name_H-M   'P 1'
#
loop_
_entity.id
_entity.type
_entity.pdbx_description
1 polymer ?
#
loop_
_entity_poly.entity_id
_entity_poly.type
_entity_poly.pdbx_seq_one_letter_code
_entity_poly.pdbx_strand_id
1 'polypeptide(L)' 'MTPLAQLLKEKIRTTGPLTVEEYMEACLYHPQHGYYTNGHNFL' A
#
# COMPACT_ATOMS: atom_id res chain seq x y z
N MET A 1 -4.48 10.08 7.57
CA MET A 1 -4.77 8.82 6.82
C MET A 1 -3.91 8.85 5.56
N THR A 2 -3.05 7.87 5.30
CA THR A 2 -2.16 7.89 4.11
C THR A 2 -2.95 7.60 2.82
N PRO A 3 -2.52 8.07 1.64
CA PRO A 3 -3.14 7.72 0.36
C PRO A 3 -3.23 6.20 0.14
N LEU A 4 -2.15 5.47 0.44
CA LEU A 4 -2.13 4.01 0.39
C LEU A 4 -3.18 3.36 1.28
N ALA A 5 -3.36 3.85 2.51
CA ALA A 5 -4.37 3.31 3.42
C ALA A 5 -5.80 3.51 2.90
N GLN A 6 -6.07 4.55 2.10
CA GLN A 6 -7.38 4.75 1.47
C GLN A 6 -7.60 3.72 0.35
N LEU A 7 -6.60 3.51 -0.50
CA LEU A 7 -6.64 2.50 -1.57
C LEU A 7 -6.86 1.08 -1.03
N LEU A 8 -6.13 0.71 0.02
CA LEU A 8 -6.26 -0.61 0.64
C LEU A 8 -7.63 -0.84 1.28
N LYS A 9 -8.21 0.20 1.92
CA LYS A 9 -9.57 0.10 2.45
C LYS A 9 -10.59 -0.09 1.33
N GLU A 10 -10.45 0.61 0.21
CA GLU A 10 -11.35 0.44 -0.92
C GLU A 10 -11.22 -0.95 -1.55
N LYS A 11 -9.99 -1.46 -1.71
CA LYS A 11 -9.74 -2.85 -2.13
C LYS A 11 -10.43 -3.83 -1.18
N ILE A 12 -10.28 -3.67 0.14
CA ILE A 12 -10.92 -4.57 1.12
C ILE A 12 -12.46 -4.57 0.98
N ARG A 13 -13.05 -3.39 0.75
CA ARG A 13 -14.51 -3.25 0.58
C ARG A 13 -15.01 -3.92 -0.70
N THR A 14 -14.21 -3.95 -1.75
CA THR A 14 -14.62 -4.42 -3.09
C THR A 14 -14.22 -5.88 -3.36
N THR A 15 -13.08 -6.33 -2.84
CA THR A 15 -12.52 -7.66 -3.12
C THR A 15 -12.45 -8.57 -1.89
N GLY A 16 -12.77 -8.06 -0.71
CA GLY A 16 -12.65 -8.80 0.55
C GLY A 16 -11.29 -8.60 1.23
N PRO A 17 -11.07 -9.27 2.38
CA PRO A 17 -9.88 -9.07 3.22
C PRO A 17 -8.58 -9.34 2.47
N LEU A 18 -7.55 -8.55 2.78
CA LEU A 18 -6.19 -8.80 2.31
C LEU A 18 -5.49 -9.79 3.23
N THR A 19 -4.61 -10.60 2.66
CA THR A 19 -3.61 -11.31 3.45
C THR A 19 -2.57 -10.33 4.01
N VAL A 20 -1.81 -10.79 5.00
CA VAL A 20 -0.66 -10.03 5.52
C VAL A 20 0.39 -9.82 4.42
N GLU A 21 0.58 -10.80 3.54
CA GLU A 21 1.51 -10.70 2.40
C GLU A 21 1.11 -9.57 1.45
N GLU A 22 -0.15 -9.52 1.00
CA GLU A 22 -0.64 -8.47 0.11
C GLU A 22 -0.55 -7.08 0.74
N TYR A 23 -0.83 -6.98 2.05
CA TYR A 23 -0.69 -5.73 2.78
C TYR A 23 0.77 -5.26 2.82
N MET A 24 1.69 -6.17 3.15
CA MET A 24 3.13 -5.87 3.22
C MET A 24 3.70 -5.54 1.85
N GLU A 25 3.32 -6.26 0.80
CA GLU A 25 3.71 -5.96 -0.58
C GLU A 25 3.30 -4.54 -0.98
N ALA A 26 2.06 -4.15 -0.69
CA ALA A 26 1.60 -2.79 -0.96
C ALA A 26 2.36 -1.74 -0.13
N CYS A 27 2.57 -1.98 1.16
CA CYS A 27 3.30 -1.06 2.03
C CYS A 27 4.77 -0.89 1.62
N LEU A 28 5.43 -1.93 1.15
CA LEU A 28 6.83 -1.90 0.78
C LEU A 28 7.03 -1.39 -0.65
N TYR A 29 6.20 -1.83 -1.59
CA TYR A 29 6.48 -1.73 -3.02
C TYR A 29 5.44 -1.00 -3.86
N HIS A 30 4.33 -0.49 -3.31
CA HIS A 30 3.33 0.23 -4.10
C HIS A 30 3.98 1.35 -4.95
N PRO A 31 3.69 1.44 -6.26
CA PRO A 31 4.48 2.24 -7.21
C PRO A 31 4.59 3.73 -6.86
N GLN A 32 3.61 4.27 -6.12
CA GLN A 32 3.57 5.69 -5.75
C GLN A 32 3.71 5.93 -4.25
N HIS A 33 3.48 4.91 -3.42
CA HIS A 33 3.27 5.09 -1.98
C HIS A 33 3.98 4.05 -1.13
N GLY A 34 4.65 3.08 -1.76
CA GLY A 34 5.44 2.07 -1.09
C GLY A 34 6.68 2.69 -0.48
N TYR A 35 7.10 2.17 0.67
CA TYR A 35 8.24 2.67 1.42
C TYR A 35 9.53 2.71 0.57
N TYR A 36 9.79 1.64 -0.19
CA TYR A 36 10.98 1.54 -1.05
C TYR A 36 10.78 2.12 -2.45
N THR A 37 9.55 2.45 -2.86
CA THR A 37 9.28 3.01 -4.19
C THR A 37 9.10 4.53 -4.15
N ASN A 38 8.80 5.09 -2.98
CA ASN A 38 8.67 6.53 -2.81
C ASN A 38 10.06 7.19 -2.87
N GLY A 39 10.31 7.93 -3.95
CA GLY A 39 11.53 8.69 -4.21
C GLY A 39 11.96 9.64 -3.07
N HIS A 40 11.04 10.05 -2.18
CA HIS A 40 11.36 10.87 -1.00
C HIS A 40 12.24 10.17 0.04
N ASN A 41 12.33 8.84 0.01
CA ASN A 41 13.14 8.07 0.97
C ASN A 41 14.57 7.82 0.47
N PHE A 42 14.89 8.29 -0.74
CA PHE A 42 16.22 8.26 -1.35
C PHE A 42 16.82 9.67 -1.31
N LEU A 43 17.23 10.11 -0.11
CA LEU A 43 18.32 11.07 0.02
C LEU A 43 19.65 10.31 -0.02
#